data_AF-A0A519W4P3-F1
#
_entry.id   AF-A0A519W4P3-F1
#
_cell.length_a   1.000
_cell.length_b   1.000
_cell.length_c   1.000
_cell.angle_alpha   90.00
_cell.angle_beta   90.00
_cell.angle_gamma   90.00
#
_symmetry.space_group_name_H-M   'P 1'
#
loop_
_entity.id
_entity.type
_entity.pdbx_description
1 polymer ?
#
loop_
_entity_poly.entity_id
_entity_poly.type
_entity_poly.pdbx_seq_one_letter_code
_entity_poly.pdbx_strand_id
1 'polypeptide(L)' 'GDLIKTIDRCWDEIAYIQIGDNPGRKEPTTGEINYKNIFKHLHSKGYKGVMGMEHGNSRPDKAGELAVIQAYRQEDNFL' A
#
# COMPACT_ATOMS: atom_id res chain seq x y z
N GLY A 1 6.78 2.46 -11.46
CA GLY A 1 6.45 3.84 -11.88
C GLY A 1 7.04 4.88 -10.92
N ASP A 2 6.71 6.16 -11.10
CA ASP A 2 7.23 7.29 -10.30
C ASP A 2 6.19 7.81 -9.27
N LEU A 3 5.76 6.92 -8.37
CA LEU A 3 4.65 7.16 -7.44
C LEU A 3 4.98 8.24 -6.41
N ILE A 4 6.16 8.18 -5.79
CA ILE A 4 6.57 9.13 -4.74
C ILE A 4 6.58 10.57 -5.26
N LYS A 5 7.18 10.82 -6.44
CA LYS A 5 7.18 12.17 -7.02
C LYS A 5 5.78 12.64 -7.40
N THR A 6 4.88 11.72 -7.74
CA THR A 6 3.48 12.07 -8.03
C THR A 6 2.72 12.41 -6.75
N ILE A 7 2.93 11.65 -5.67
CA ILE A 7 2.41 11.97 -4.34
C ILE A 7 2.88 13.34 -3.89
N ASP A 8 4.19 13.64 -4.03
CA ASP A 8 4.74 14.93 -3.60
C ASP A 8 4.19 16.12 -4.39
N ARG A 9 3.99 15.96 -5.71
CA ARG A 9 3.42 17.01 -6.57
C ARG A 9 1.98 17.36 -6.24
N CYS A 10 1.22 16.41 -5.68
CA CYS A 10 -0.20 16.58 -5.41
C CYS A 10 -0.52 16.51 -3.91
N TRP A 11 0.49 16.63 -3.04
CA TRP A 11 0.38 16.31 -1.62
C TRP A 11 -0.78 17.03 -0.93
N ASP A 12 -0.93 18.33 -1.20
CA ASP A 12 -1.93 19.18 -0.55
C ASP A 12 -3.37 18.87 -1.02
N GLU A 13 -3.53 18.12 -2.10
CA GLU A 13 -4.82 17.71 -2.67
C GLU A 13 -5.23 16.27 -2.28
N ILE A 14 -4.32 15.51 -1.65
CA ILE A 14 -4.57 14.10 -1.30
C ILE A 14 -5.28 14.02 0.06
N ALA A 15 -6.60 13.83 0.03
CA ALA A 15 -7.40 13.59 1.24
C ALA A 15 -7.41 12.11 1.68
N TYR A 16 -7.30 11.18 0.73
CA TYR A 16 -7.46 9.74 0.98
C TYR A 16 -6.59 8.92 0.02
N ILE A 17 -6.09 7.78 0.50
CA ILE A 17 -5.21 6.89 -0.26
C ILE A 17 -5.82 5.50 -0.30
N GLN A 18 -5.81 4.89 -1.48
CA GLN A 18 -6.20 3.49 -1.69
C GLN A 18 -5.00 2.68 -2.16
N ILE A 19 -4.97 1.41 -1.76
CA ILE A 19 -3.87 0.48 -1.97
C ILE A 19 -4.38 -0.67 -2.82
N GLY A 20 -3.56 -1.06 -3.79
CA GLY A 20 -3.75 -2.24 -4.63
C GLY A 20 -2.53 -2.41 -5.51
N ASP A 21 -1.86 -3.55 -5.34
CA ASP A 21 -0.59 -3.84 -6.00
C ASP A 21 -0.78 -4.03 -7.51
N ASN A 22 0.26 -3.73 -8.28
CA ASN A 22 0.23 -3.78 -9.73
C ASN A 22 1.37 -4.66 -10.26
N PRO A 23 1.13 -5.53 -11.26
CA PRO A 23 -0.15 -5.86 -11.87
C PRO A 23 -1.05 -6.72 -10.97
N GLY A 24 -2.33 -6.86 -11.34
CA GLY A 24 -3.25 -7.85 -10.74
C GLY A 24 -4.20 -7.31 -9.67
N ARG A 25 -3.96 -6.11 -9.12
CA ARG A 25 -4.83 -5.42 -8.16
C ARG A 25 -5.14 -6.28 -6.93
N LYS A 26 -4.08 -6.80 -6.31
CA LYS A 26 -4.10 -7.65 -5.11
C LYS A 26 -3.39 -6.96 -3.93
N GLU A 27 -3.28 -7.62 -2.80
CA GLU A 27 -2.58 -7.09 -1.62
C GLU A 27 -1.12 -6.75 -1.93
N PRO A 28 -0.46 -5.85 -1.16
CA PRO A 28 0.97 -5.61 -1.29
C PRO A 28 1.77 -6.91 -1.32
N THR A 29 2.96 -6.89 -1.92
CA THR A 29 3.88 -8.05 -2.11
C THR A 29 3.48 -9.03 -3.23
N THR A 30 2.45 -8.72 -4.00
CA THR A 30 1.96 -9.58 -5.10
C THR A 30 2.30 -9.04 -6.48
N GLY A 31 2.66 -7.76 -6.57
CA GLY A 31 3.07 -7.06 -7.77
C GLY A 31 4.46 -6.43 -7.64
N GLU A 32 4.66 -5.35 -8.37
CA GLU A 32 5.93 -4.64 -8.52
C GLU A 32 6.05 -3.40 -7.62
N ILE A 33 4.97 -2.97 -6.96
CA ILE A 33 4.98 -1.74 -6.18
C ILE A 33 5.72 -1.98 -4.87
N ASN A 34 6.77 -1.20 -4.62
CA ASN A 34 7.49 -1.19 -3.36
C ASN A 34 6.70 -0.42 -2.28
N TYR A 35 5.70 -1.07 -1.69
CA TYR A 35 4.83 -0.45 -0.69
C TYR A 35 5.54 -0.05 0.59
N LYS A 36 6.58 -0.76 1.01
CA LYS A 36 7.41 -0.39 2.16
C LYS A 36 7.98 1.01 2.02
N ASN A 37 8.53 1.34 0.86
CA ASN A 37 9.03 2.69 0.60
C ASN A 37 7.90 3.72 0.49
N ILE A 38 6.74 3.34 -0.07
CA ILE A 38 5.57 4.22 -0.10
C ILE A 38 5.07 4.53 1.31
N PHE A 39 4.87 3.52 2.17
CA PHE A 39 4.41 3.72 3.54
C PHE A 39 5.40 4.52 4.38
N LYS A 40 6.70 4.25 4.23
CA LYS A 40 7.75 5.06 4.85
C LYS A 40 7.68 6.53 4.42
N HIS A 41 7.44 6.80 3.14
CA HIS A 41 7.29 8.16 2.62
C HIS A 41 6.01 8.84 3.14
N LEU A 42 4.87 8.14 3.11
CA LEU A 42 3.62 8.67 3.64
C LEU A 42 3.72 8.97 5.15
N HIS A 43 4.39 8.10 5.90
CA HIS A 43 4.67 8.31 7.31
C HIS A 43 5.57 9.53 7.54
N SER A 44 6.65 9.70 6.76
CA SER A 44 7.57 10.85 6.89
C SER A 44 6.91 12.18 6.50
N LYS A 45 5.99 12.16 5.53
CA LYS A 45 5.12 13.28 5.16
C LYS A 45 4.05 13.59 6.21
N GLY A 46 3.91 12.75 7.24
CA GLY A 46 2.99 12.95 8.34
C GLY A 46 1.55 12.53 8.04
N TYR A 47 1.31 11.65 7.06
CA TYR A 47 -0.03 11.10 6.82
C TYR A 47 -0.53 10.37 8.07
N LYS A 48 -1.74 10.72 8.53
CA LYS A 48 -2.43 10.08 9.68
C LYS A 48 -3.81 9.53 9.33
N GLY A 49 -4.22 9.63 8.06
CA GLY A 49 -5.50 9.10 7.59
C GLY A 49 -5.50 7.59 7.48
N VAL A 50 -6.69 7.02 7.33
CA VAL A 50 -6.87 5.60 6.97
C VAL A 50 -6.52 5.41 5.50
N MET A 51 -5.87 4.29 5.17
CA MET A 51 -5.63 3.89 3.78
C MET A 51 -6.56 2.73 3.42
N GLY A 52 -7.28 2.85 2.31
CA GLY A 52 -8.21 1.84 1.84
C GLY A 52 -7.51 0.65 1.22
N MET A 53 -7.87 -0.56 1.65
CA MET A 53 -7.39 -1.80 1.04
C MET A 53 -8.27 -2.16 -0.17
N GLU A 54 -8.20 -1.36 -1.23
CA GLU A 54 -9.06 -1.48 -2.42
C GLU A 54 -8.49 -2.46 -3.46
N HIS A 55 -8.33 -3.70 -3.03
CA HIS A 55 -7.80 -4.79 -3.84
C HIS A 55 -8.49 -6.12 -3.51
N GLY A 56 -8.31 -7.13 -4.35
CA GLY A 56 -8.72 -8.49 -4.02
C GLY A 56 -7.62 -9.26 -3.29
N ASN A 57 -7.89 -10.50 -2.91
CA ASN A 57 -6.87 -11.39 -2.33
C ASN A 57 -6.17 -12.20 -3.43
N SER A 58 -4.86 -12.42 -3.30
CA SER A 58 -4.08 -13.25 -4.24
C SER A 58 -4.36 -14.74 -4.10
N ARG A 59 -4.84 -15.17 -2.92
CA ARG A 59 -5.19 -16.55 -2.58
C ARG A 59 -6.62 -16.62 -2.05
N PRO A 60 -7.31 -17.76 -2.20
CA PRO A 60 -8.66 -17.94 -1.66
C PRO A 60 -8.63 -18.23 -0.15
N ASP A 61 -9.82 -18.12 0.45
CA ASP A 61 -10.15 -18.57 1.80
C ASP A 61 -9.23 -18.03 2.91
N LYS A 62 -9.14 -18.76 4.02
CA LYS A 62 -8.31 -18.41 5.19
C LYS A 62 -6.84 -18.15 4.83
N ALA A 63 -6.31 -18.84 3.82
CA ALA A 63 -4.93 -18.62 3.37
C ALA A 63 -4.75 -17.24 2.73
N GLY A 64 -5.74 -16.76 1.97
CA GLY A 64 -5.80 -15.40 1.44
C GLY A 64 -5.85 -14.35 2.53
N GLU A 65 -6.77 -14.50 3.48
CA GLU A 65 -6.91 -13.57 4.60
C GLU A 65 -5.61 -13.43 5.41
N LEU A 66 -4.93 -14.55 5.67
CA LEU A 66 -3.64 -14.54 6.36
C LEU A 66 -2.53 -13.88 5.52
N ALA A 67 -2.50 -14.11 4.21
CA ALA A 67 -1.53 -13.48 3.32
C ALA A 67 -1.71 -11.96 3.28
N VAL A 68 -2.94 -11.46 3.25
CA VAL A 68 -3.25 -10.02 3.33
C VAL A 68 -2.70 -9.43 4.63
N ILE A 69 -3.01 -10.03 5.78
CA ILE A 69 -2.53 -9.53 7.08
C ILE A 69 -1.00 -9.51 7.12
N GLN A 70 -0.35 -10.56 6.62
CA GLN A 70 1.11 -10.67 6.61
C GLN A 70 1.75 -9.63 5.69
N ALA A 71 1.20 -9.41 4.49
CA ALA A 71 1.68 -8.42 3.54
C ALA A 71 1.72 -7.02 4.17
N TYR A 72 0.60 -6.58 4.76
CA TYR A 72 0.54 -5.25 5.39
C TYR A 72 1.48 -5.14 6.59
N ARG A 73 1.59 -6.16 7.44
CA ARG A 73 2.55 -6.16 8.56
C ARG A 73 4.00 -6.10 8.08
N GLN A 74 4.33 -6.77 6.98
CA GLN A 74 5.67 -6.75 6.41
C GLN A 74 6.01 -5.37 5.84
N GLU A 75 5.09 -4.80 5.06
CA GLU A 75 5.31 -3.52 4.40
C GLU A 75 5.28 -2.36 5.38
N ASP A 76 4.51 -2.45 6.48
CA ASP A 76 4.47 -1.46 7.58
C ASP A 76 5.67 -1.55 8.55
N ASN A 77 6.46 -2.63 8.47
CA ASN A 77 7.67 -2.79 9.28
C ASN A 77 8.86 -2.01 8.68
N PHE A 78 8.83 -0.68 8.81
CA PHE A 78 9.86 0.25 8.34
C PHE A 78 10.36 1.24 9.42
N LEU A 79 9.79 1.18 10.62
CA LEU A 79 10.24 1.89 11.82
C LEU A 79 11.22 1.01 12.61
#